data_AF-A0A3N5NGC0-F1
#
_entry.id   AF-A0A3N5NGC0-F1
#
_cell.length_a   1.000
_cell.length_b   1.000
_cell.length_c   1.000
_cell.angle_alpha   90.00
_cell.angle_beta   90.00
_cell.angle_gamma   90.00
#
_symmetry.space_group_name_H-M   'P 1'
#
loop_
_entity.id
_entity.type
_entity.pdbx_description
1 polymer ?
#
loop_
_entity_poly.entity_id
_entity_poly.type
_entity_poly.pdbx_seq_one_letter_code
_entity_poly.pdbx_strand_id
1 'polypeptide(L)'
;MFRSPIPNAEHAILENIGSVQLLTLFESCLKTGLRGANFRHLAEAWGTLFSNHYLSAGELVDEMQRGEHRLGAKNEQILREFVKADCRSGGVFVLNVIKKGGNIDRAALIMIADLEDLTGIEHNGTTAVHLLADACDKWVRPVLIRRAGKRLLSGVFDSWGIPVIFTIFSLGDLSLHDLDAIAAVLSQEDLKNTMCRNRTGRNALTVFSEIARSLKSHGSLERHTFFTTSARKDMDISKKS
;
A
#
# COMPACT_ATOMS: atom_id res chain seq x y z
N MET A 1 20.15 -38.33 -17.21
CA MET A 1 19.30 -37.98 -16.05
C MET A 1 19.28 -36.46 -15.91
N PHE A 2 18.20 -35.81 -16.35
CA PHE A 2 17.98 -34.39 -16.06
C PHE A 2 17.50 -34.28 -14.62
N ARG A 3 18.33 -33.74 -13.72
CA ARG A 3 17.86 -33.32 -12.39
C ARG A 3 16.95 -32.12 -12.60
N SER A 4 15.66 -32.29 -12.40
CA SER A 4 14.74 -31.17 -12.24
C SER A 4 15.23 -30.30 -11.07
N PRO A 5 15.31 -28.97 -11.21
CA PRO A 5 15.58 -28.10 -10.08
C PRO A 5 14.51 -28.35 -9.01
N ILE A 6 14.92 -28.45 -7.75
CA ILE A 6 13.97 -28.54 -6.62
C ILE A 6 13.15 -27.24 -6.64
N PRO A 7 11.82 -27.28 -6.79
CA PRO A 7 10.99 -26.10 -6.63
C PRO A 7 11.27 -25.52 -5.23
N ASN A 8 11.56 -24.22 -5.14
CA ASN A 8 11.83 -23.47 -3.90
C ASN A 8 13.25 -23.55 -3.31
N ALA A 9 14.24 -24.13 -4.01
CA ALA A 9 15.63 -24.07 -3.53
C ALA A 9 16.16 -22.64 -3.38
N GLU A 10 15.78 -21.72 -4.28
CA GLU A 10 16.17 -20.31 -4.22
C GLU A 10 15.55 -19.57 -3.03
N HIS A 11 14.30 -19.88 -2.67
CA HIS A 11 13.61 -19.30 -1.51
C HIS A 11 14.22 -19.78 -0.18
N ALA A 12 14.53 -21.08 -0.07
CA ALA A 12 15.17 -21.64 1.12
C ALA A 12 16.60 -21.09 1.36
N ILE A 13 17.29 -20.66 0.30
CA ILE A 13 18.60 -20.01 0.43
C ILE A 13 18.42 -18.62 1.04
N LEU A 14 17.47 -17.82 0.56
CA LEU A 14 17.22 -16.46 1.05
C LEU A 14 16.83 -16.42 2.54
N GLU A 15 16.03 -17.38 3.01
CA GLU A 15 15.63 -17.48 4.44
C GLU A 15 16.82 -17.67 5.40
N ASN A 16 17.96 -18.17 4.91
CA ASN A 16 19.18 -18.35 5.71
C ASN A 16 20.17 -17.18 5.59
N ILE A 17 19.84 -16.15 4.80
CA ILE A 17 20.70 -14.97 4.60
C ILE A 17 20.40 -13.93 5.69
N GLY A 18 21.44 -13.57 6.45
CA GLY A 18 21.32 -12.53 7.47
C GLY A 18 21.11 -11.13 6.87
N SER A 19 20.46 -10.23 7.61
CA SER A 19 20.12 -8.88 7.14
C SER A 19 21.31 -8.06 6.63
N VAL A 20 22.51 -8.24 7.20
CA VAL A 20 23.75 -7.59 6.73
C VAL A 20 24.10 -8.02 5.30
N GLN A 21 23.94 -9.31 4.98
CA GLN A 21 24.23 -9.83 3.65
C GLN A 21 23.18 -9.35 2.64
N LEU A 22 21.89 -9.35 3.03
CA LEU A 22 20.81 -8.79 2.19
C LEU A 22 21.06 -7.31 1.87
N LEU A 23 21.43 -6.49 2.86
CA LEU A 23 21.80 -5.09 2.64
C LEU A 23 23.00 -4.92 1.70
N THR A 24 23.98 -5.82 1.81
CA THR A 24 25.17 -5.81 0.93
C THR A 24 24.79 -6.07 -0.53
N LEU A 25 23.73 -6.84 -0.81
CA LEU A 25 23.24 -7.03 -2.18
C LEU A 25 22.78 -5.70 -2.81
N PHE A 26 21.98 -4.93 -2.08
CA PHE A 26 21.50 -3.62 -2.53
C PHE A 26 22.66 -2.61 -2.67
N GLU A 27 23.57 -2.58 -1.70
CA GLU A 27 24.75 -1.71 -1.75
C GLU A 27 25.69 -2.07 -2.92
N SER A 28 25.86 -3.36 -3.21
CA SER A 28 26.67 -3.83 -4.34
C SER A 28 26.05 -3.38 -5.67
N CYS A 29 24.73 -3.51 -5.82
CA CYS A 29 24.01 -3.04 -7.00
C CYS A 29 24.20 -1.54 -7.25
N LEU A 30 24.28 -0.72 -6.20
CA LEU A 30 24.59 0.70 -6.31
C LEU A 30 26.01 0.96 -6.83
N LYS A 31 26.99 0.16 -6.39
CA LYS A 31 28.41 0.32 -6.77
C LYS A 31 28.69 -0.15 -8.19
N THR A 32 28.09 -1.26 -8.61
CA THR A 32 28.32 -1.86 -9.94
C THR A 32 27.35 -1.36 -11.01
N GLY A 33 26.29 -0.68 -10.59
CA GLY A 33 25.16 -0.28 -11.44
C GLY A 33 24.10 -1.38 -11.56
N LEU A 34 22.90 -0.98 -11.97
CA LEU A 34 21.71 -1.83 -12.05
C LEU A 34 21.58 -2.60 -13.37
N ARG A 35 22.51 -2.42 -14.31
CA ARG A 35 22.48 -3.11 -15.61
C ARG A 35 22.71 -4.61 -15.41
N GLY A 36 21.73 -5.43 -15.81
CA GLY A 36 21.80 -6.89 -15.68
C GLY A 36 21.43 -7.42 -14.29
N ALA A 37 20.95 -6.55 -13.37
CA ALA A 37 20.48 -6.98 -12.07
C ALA A 37 19.24 -7.90 -12.20
N ASN A 38 19.19 -8.96 -11.39
CA ASN A 38 18.00 -9.80 -11.29
C ASN A 38 16.98 -9.15 -10.33
N PHE A 39 16.15 -8.26 -10.88
CA PHE A 39 15.18 -7.50 -10.09
C PHE A 39 14.11 -8.36 -9.40
N ARG A 40 13.86 -9.59 -9.87
CA ARG A 40 12.97 -10.52 -9.16
C ARG A 40 13.61 -10.97 -7.85
N HIS A 41 14.87 -11.39 -7.92
CA HIS A 41 15.63 -11.82 -6.74
C HIS A 41 15.84 -10.67 -5.75
N LEU A 42 16.07 -9.44 -6.24
CA LEU A 42 16.16 -8.27 -5.37
C LEU A 42 14.83 -7.97 -4.67
N ALA A 43 13.69 -8.16 -5.34
CA ALA A 43 12.37 -8.00 -4.70
C ALA A 43 12.11 -9.09 -3.64
N GLU A 44 12.56 -10.32 -3.86
CA GLU A 44 12.49 -11.38 -2.84
C GLU A 44 13.39 -11.06 -1.64
N ALA A 45 14.64 -10.63 -1.89
CA ALA A 45 15.58 -10.20 -0.86
C ALA A 45 15.06 -8.99 -0.05
N TRP A 46 14.29 -8.11 -0.69
CA TRP A 46 13.59 -7.02 -0.03
C TRP A 46 12.58 -7.55 0.99
N GLY A 47 11.67 -8.41 0.55
CA GLY A 47 10.70 -9.05 1.44
C GLY A 47 11.37 -9.75 2.63
N THR A 48 12.39 -10.58 2.36
CA THR A 48 13.15 -11.27 3.40
C THR A 48 13.82 -10.31 4.38
N LEU A 49 14.43 -9.22 3.90
CA LEU A 49 15.09 -8.23 4.77
C LEU A 49 14.12 -7.64 5.79
N PHE A 50 12.93 -7.26 5.34
CA PHE A 50 11.92 -6.68 6.22
C PHE A 50 11.25 -7.75 7.11
N SER A 51 10.98 -8.95 6.60
CA SER A 51 10.50 -10.06 7.45
C SER A 51 11.49 -10.48 8.54
N ASN A 52 12.80 -10.29 8.33
CA ASN A 52 13.81 -10.52 9.36
C ASN A 52 13.81 -9.45 10.48
N HIS A 53 13.14 -8.33 10.28
CA HIS A 53 13.13 -7.21 11.23
C HIS A 53 11.74 -6.95 11.82
N TYR A 54 10.69 -7.36 11.13
CA TYR A 54 9.31 -7.13 11.51
C TYR A 54 8.50 -8.42 11.33
N LEU A 55 7.69 -8.74 12.34
CA LEU A 55 6.79 -9.89 12.34
C LEU A 55 5.63 -9.70 11.36
N SER A 56 5.27 -8.45 11.05
CA SER A 56 4.18 -8.13 10.14
C SER A 56 4.30 -6.72 9.54
N ALA A 57 3.51 -6.47 8.50
CA ALA A 57 3.33 -5.12 7.96
C ALA A 57 2.73 -4.14 9.00
N GLY A 58 1.89 -4.64 9.92
CA GLY A 58 1.32 -3.84 11.00
C GLY A 58 2.39 -3.34 11.97
N GLU A 59 3.31 -4.20 12.39
CA GLU A 59 4.43 -3.80 13.26
C GLU A 59 5.31 -2.74 12.59
N LEU A 60 5.59 -2.90 11.30
CA LEU A 60 6.33 -1.92 10.51
C LEU A 60 5.57 -0.58 10.43
N VAL A 61 4.25 -0.62 10.20
CA VAL A 61 3.39 0.58 10.20
C VAL A 61 3.40 1.28 11.56
N ASP A 62 3.32 0.54 12.66
CA ASP A 62 3.38 1.09 14.01
C ASP A 62 4.73 1.74 14.31
N GLU A 63 5.82 1.16 13.79
CA GLU A 63 7.17 1.74 13.88
C GLU A 63 7.24 3.08 13.15
N MET A 64 6.75 3.13 11.90
CA MET A 64 6.70 4.35 11.09
C MET A 64 5.91 5.47 11.76
N GLN A 65 4.81 5.14 12.44
CA GLN A 65 3.98 6.12 13.15
C GLN A 65 4.66 6.66 14.41
N ARG A 66 5.52 5.86 15.05
CA ARG A 66 6.29 6.26 16.24
C ARG A 66 7.60 6.99 15.89
N GLY A 67 8.00 7.00 14.63
CA GLY A 67 9.28 7.59 14.20
C GLY A 67 10.48 6.78 14.66
N GLU A 68 10.29 5.48 14.87
CA GLU A 68 11.33 4.52 15.20
C GLU A 68 12.03 4.04 13.91
N HIS A 69 13.30 3.61 14.02
CA HIS A 69 14.16 3.26 12.87
C HIS A 69 15.02 2.03 13.17
N ARG A 70 14.40 0.85 13.28
CA ARG A 70 15.05 -0.42 13.67
C ARG A 70 16.12 -0.88 12.68
N LEU A 71 15.95 -0.57 11.39
CA LEU A 71 16.98 -0.79 10.36
C LEU A 71 18.21 0.10 10.57
N GLY A 72 18.03 1.25 11.21
CA GLY A 72 19.05 2.29 11.38
C GLY A 72 19.20 3.17 10.14
N ALA A 73 19.42 4.47 10.38
CA ALA A 73 19.45 5.50 9.34
C ALA A 73 20.43 5.21 8.18
N LYS A 74 21.59 4.60 8.46
CA LYS A 74 22.57 4.26 7.42
C LYS A 74 22.02 3.21 6.44
N ASN A 75 21.37 2.17 6.94
CA ASN A 75 20.84 1.09 6.11
C ASN A 75 19.64 1.57 5.31
N GLU A 76 18.76 2.36 5.94
CA GLU A 76 17.65 3.00 5.25
C GLU A 76 18.13 3.93 4.12
N GLN A 77 19.22 4.67 4.34
CA GLN A 77 19.81 5.53 3.31
C GLN A 77 20.34 4.71 2.11
N ILE A 78 20.97 3.56 2.34
CA ILE A 78 21.41 2.66 1.26
C ILE A 78 20.19 2.19 0.45
N LEU A 79 19.14 1.72 1.12
CA LEU A 79 17.93 1.25 0.46
C LEU A 79 17.22 2.38 -0.29
N ARG A 80 17.20 3.59 0.26
CA ARG A 80 16.63 4.78 -0.40
C ARG A 80 17.38 5.13 -1.68
N GLU A 81 18.70 5.19 -1.64
CA GLU A 81 19.50 5.45 -2.84
C GLU A 81 19.33 4.34 -3.88
N PHE A 82 19.19 3.08 -3.44
CA PHE A 82 18.88 1.96 -4.34
C PHE A 82 17.54 2.15 -5.04
N VAL A 83 16.46 2.45 -4.30
CA VAL A 83 15.12 2.71 -4.87
C VAL A 83 15.18 3.89 -5.84
N LYS A 84 15.89 4.95 -5.49
CA LYS A 84 16.07 6.14 -6.35
C LYS A 84 16.82 5.80 -7.65
N ALA A 85 17.88 4.99 -7.56
CA ALA A 85 18.62 4.53 -8.73
C ALA A 85 17.76 3.62 -9.63
N ASP A 86 16.93 2.75 -9.04
CA ASP A 86 15.97 1.94 -9.78
C ASP A 86 14.94 2.81 -10.50
N CYS A 87 14.35 3.79 -9.81
CA CYS A 87 13.40 4.73 -10.42
C CYS A 87 14.03 5.43 -11.64
N ARG A 88 15.27 5.94 -11.52
CA ARG A 88 16.00 6.56 -12.64
C ARG A 88 16.29 5.60 -13.80
N SER A 89 16.28 4.30 -13.53
CA SER A 89 16.53 3.23 -14.51
C SER A 89 15.24 2.58 -15.04
N GLY A 90 14.07 3.18 -14.79
CA GLY A 90 12.77 2.70 -15.26
C GLY A 90 11.93 1.94 -14.23
N GLY A 91 12.41 1.80 -12.99
CA GLY A 91 11.60 1.36 -11.85
C GLY A 91 11.21 -0.12 -11.86
N VAL A 92 12.03 -1.01 -12.44
CA VAL A 92 11.66 -2.43 -12.61
C VAL A 92 11.56 -3.14 -11.26
N PHE A 93 12.47 -2.86 -10.33
CA PHE A 93 12.38 -3.41 -8.97
C PHE A 93 11.16 -2.86 -8.24
N VAL A 94 10.94 -1.55 -8.28
CA VAL A 94 9.78 -0.89 -7.65
C VAL A 94 8.47 -1.52 -8.14
N LEU A 95 8.32 -1.69 -9.45
CA LEU A 95 7.13 -2.32 -10.04
C LEU A 95 6.96 -3.77 -9.61
N ASN A 96 8.05 -4.53 -9.44
CA ASN A 96 7.98 -5.89 -8.90
C ASN A 96 7.51 -5.90 -7.44
N VAL A 97 8.06 -5.02 -6.59
CA VAL A 97 7.63 -4.90 -5.19
C VAL A 97 6.13 -4.55 -5.10
N ILE A 98 5.67 -3.59 -5.89
CA ILE A 98 4.24 -3.19 -5.88
C ILE A 98 3.35 -4.37 -6.31
N LYS A 99 3.65 -4.98 -7.46
CA LYS A 99 2.76 -5.97 -8.09
C LYS A 99 2.83 -7.36 -7.48
N LYS A 100 4.00 -7.77 -6.99
CA LYS A 100 4.27 -9.15 -6.54
C LYS A 100 4.64 -9.25 -5.06
N GLY A 101 5.02 -8.15 -4.42
CA GLY A 101 5.34 -8.14 -3.00
C GLY A 101 4.11 -8.36 -2.12
N GLY A 102 4.35 -8.78 -0.88
CA GLY A 102 3.35 -8.82 0.16
C GLY A 102 3.09 -7.43 0.77
N ASN A 103 2.24 -7.40 1.80
CA ASN A 103 1.93 -6.15 2.50
C ASN A 103 3.15 -5.54 3.18
N ILE A 104 4.04 -6.37 3.71
CA ILE A 104 5.27 -5.90 4.36
C ILE A 104 6.22 -5.25 3.36
N ASP A 105 6.34 -5.82 2.15
CA ASP A 105 7.17 -5.28 1.08
C ASP A 105 6.69 -3.89 0.64
N ARG A 106 5.38 -3.72 0.48
CA ARG A 106 4.76 -2.44 0.11
C ARG A 106 4.87 -1.42 1.23
N ALA A 107 4.62 -1.80 2.49
CA ALA A 107 4.81 -0.94 3.65
C ALA A 107 6.27 -0.48 3.78
N ALA A 108 7.21 -1.39 3.56
CA ALA A 108 8.64 -1.09 3.51
C ALA A 108 8.97 -0.12 2.37
N LEU A 109 8.40 -0.31 1.19
CA LEU A 109 8.61 0.62 0.07
C LEU A 109 8.11 2.01 0.44
N ILE A 110 6.94 2.10 1.08
CA ILE A 110 6.38 3.36 1.58
C ILE A 110 7.27 3.96 2.66
N MET A 111 7.94 3.17 3.49
CA MET A 111 8.88 3.66 4.51
C MET A 111 10.17 4.21 3.91
N ILE A 112 10.76 3.51 2.95
CA ILE A 112 12.10 3.82 2.47
C ILE A 112 12.09 4.85 1.33
N ALA A 113 11.15 4.72 0.39
CA ALA A 113 11.15 5.50 -0.84
C ALA A 113 10.85 6.98 -0.59
N ASP A 114 11.41 7.83 -1.46
CA ASP A 114 10.80 9.12 -1.76
C ASP A 114 9.63 8.86 -2.71
N LEU A 115 8.43 9.24 -2.29
CA LEU A 115 7.23 9.00 -3.10
C LEU A 115 7.21 9.86 -4.36
N GLU A 116 7.96 10.96 -4.42
CA GLU A 116 8.11 11.76 -5.64
C GLU A 116 8.87 11.01 -6.73
N ASP A 117 9.91 10.24 -6.37
CA ASP A 117 10.65 9.42 -7.34
C ASP A 117 9.73 8.39 -8.01
N LEU A 118 8.74 7.85 -7.27
CA LEU A 118 7.76 6.91 -7.80
C LEU A 118 6.80 7.52 -8.82
N THR A 119 6.61 8.85 -8.80
CA THR A 119 5.68 9.52 -9.74
C THR A 119 6.19 9.50 -11.18
N GLY A 120 7.51 9.44 -11.38
CA GLY A 120 8.14 9.40 -12.69
C GLY A 120 8.12 8.02 -13.35
N ILE A 121 7.66 6.99 -12.64
CA ILE A 121 7.58 5.62 -13.15
C ILE A 121 6.18 5.38 -13.68
N GLU A 122 6.08 5.15 -14.98
CA GLU A 122 4.82 4.83 -15.65
C GLU A 122 4.83 3.40 -16.18
N HIS A 123 3.72 2.70 -15.99
CA HIS A 123 3.49 1.38 -16.55
C HIS A 123 2.06 1.31 -17.10
N ASN A 124 1.93 1.07 -18.41
CA ASN A 124 0.65 0.99 -19.11
C ASN A 124 -0.26 2.22 -18.88
N GLY A 125 0.31 3.42 -18.84
CA GLY A 125 -0.48 4.63 -18.62
C GLY A 125 -0.81 4.92 -17.14
N THR A 126 -0.32 4.12 -16.19
CA THR A 126 -0.55 4.31 -14.75
C THR A 126 0.77 4.56 -14.03
N THR A 127 0.83 5.54 -13.14
CA THR A 127 2.07 5.80 -12.38
C THR A 127 2.26 4.80 -11.24
N ALA A 128 3.50 4.56 -10.82
CA ALA A 128 3.79 3.63 -9.73
C ALA A 128 3.10 4.04 -8.41
N VAL A 129 2.87 5.33 -8.17
CA VAL A 129 2.11 5.79 -7.00
C VAL A 129 0.63 5.36 -7.06
N HIS A 130 0.00 5.38 -8.24
CA HIS A 130 -1.36 4.86 -8.41
C HIS A 130 -1.39 3.34 -8.19
N LEU A 131 -0.43 2.61 -8.78
CA LEU A 131 -0.33 1.16 -8.60
C LEU A 131 -0.07 0.79 -7.13
N LEU A 132 0.76 1.56 -6.43
CA LEU A 132 1.02 1.36 -5.01
C LEU A 132 -0.23 1.63 -4.17
N ALA A 133 -0.99 2.69 -4.48
CA ALA A 133 -2.25 3.00 -3.79
C ALA A 133 -3.30 1.89 -3.97
N ASP A 134 -3.40 1.32 -5.17
CA ASP A 134 -4.29 0.20 -5.48
C ASP A 134 -3.87 -1.11 -4.79
N ALA A 135 -2.56 -1.38 -4.73
CA ALA A 135 -2.03 -2.63 -4.17
C ALA A 135 -1.94 -2.63 -2.63
N CYS A 136 -2.09 -1.48 -1.96
CA CYS A 136 -2.08 -1.39 -0.51
C CYS A 136 -3.43 -1.79 0.10
N ASP A 137 -3.40 -2.72 1.04
CA ASP A 137 -4.58 -3.05 1.83
C ASP A 137 -4.96 -1.92 2.81
N LYS A 138 -6.11 -2.08 3.47
CA LYS A 138 -6.65 -1.13 4.45
C LYS A 138 -5.74 -0.85 5.67
N TRP A 139 -4.71 -1.66 5.92
CA TRP A 139 -3.79 -1.45 7.04
C TRP A 139 -2.60 -0.58 6.65
N VAL A 140 -2.06 -0.80 5.45
CA VAL A 140 -0.90 -0.06 4.94
C VAL A 140 -1.32 1.26 4.27
N ARG A 141 -2.47 1.28 3.59
CA ARG A 141 -2.97 2.41 2.80
C ARG A 141 -3.09 3.73 3.58
N PRO A 142 -3.56 3.77 4.85
CA PRO A 142 -3.57 5.02 5.63
C PRO A 142 -2.19 5.66 5.79
N VAL A 143 -1.13 4.85 5.88
CA VAL A 143 0.25 5.36 5.99
C VAL A 143 0.73 5.94 4.67
N LEU A 144 0.44 5.25 3.55
CA LEU A 144 0.70 5.79 2.22
C LEU A 144 0.02 7.14 2.03
N ILE A 145 -1.27 7.25 2.37
CA ILE A 145 -2.06 8.48 2.25
C ILE A 145 -1.38 9.63 3.02
N ARG A 146 -1.02 9.39 4.29
CA ARG A 146 -0.35 10.39 5.13
C ARG A 146 1.00 10.84 4.57
N ARG A 147 1.81 9.89 4.10
CA ARG A 147 3.12 10.20 3.50
C ARG A 147 3.02 10.86 2.14
N ALA A 148 2.07 10.47 1.32
CA ALA A 148 1.90 10.99 -0.03
C ALA A 148 1.45 12.45 0.01
N GLY A 149 0.55 12.76 0.95
CA GLY A 149 0.05 14.10 1.19
C GLY A 149 -0.67 14.71 -0.02
N LYS A 150 -1.09 15.96 0.13
CA LYS A 150 -1.88 16.67 -0.88
C LYS A 150 -1.25 16.66 -2.27
N ARG A 151 0.07 16.94 -2.35
CA ARG A 151 0.78 17.11 -3.63
C ARG A 151 0.65 15.87 -4.51
N LEU A 152 0.81 14.69 -3.94
CA LEU A 152 0.73 13.44 -4.70
C LEU A 152 -0.72 12.99 -4.89
N LEU A 153 -1.56 13.09 -3.86
CA LEU A 153 -2.94 12.62 -3.92
C LEU A 153 -3.80 13.38 -4.93
N SER A 154 -3.59 14.69 -5.09
CA SER A 154 -4.36 15.56 -5.99
C SER A 154 -3.61 16.01 -7.24
N GLY A 155 -2.27 16.00 -7.21
CA GLY A 155 -1.43 16.58 -8.27
C GLY A 155 -0.86 15.57 -9.27
N VAL A 156 -0.86 14.28 -8.96
CA VAL A 156 -0.35 13.22 -9.85
C VAL A 156 -1.53 12.54 -10.54
N PHE A 157 -1.47 12.47 -11.87
CA PHE A 157 -2.53 11.94 -12.72
C PHE A 157 -2.00 10.76 -13.53
N ASP A 158 -2.85 9.76 -13.75
CA ASP A 158 -2.60 8.74 -14.76
C ASP A 158 -2.88 9.27 -16.19
N SER A 159 -2.66 8.42 -17.19
CA SER A 159 -2.90 8.73 -18.61
C SER A 159 -4.37 9.02 -18.93
N TRP A 160 -5.31 8.58 -18.09
CA TRP A 160 -6.72 8.89 -18.19
C TRP A 160 -7.10 10.16 -17.42
N GLY A 161 -6.12 10.87 -16.86
CA GLY A 161 -6.35 12.09 -16.12
C GLY A 161 -7.09 11.86 -14.80
N ILE A 162 -6.95 10.67 -14.22
CA ILE A 162 -7.48 10.32 -12.89
C ILE A 162 -6.38 10.65 -11.86
N PRO A 163 -6.67 11.49 -10.85
CA PRO A 163 -5.76 11.70 -9.73
C PRO A 163 -5.69 10.49 -8.79
N VAL A 164 -4.57 10.29 -8.10
CA VAL A 164 -4.35 9.18 -7.16
C VAL A 164 -5.47 9.02 -6.13
N ILE A 165 -6.02 10.13 -5.61
CA ILE A 165 -7.12 10.07 -4.63
C ILE A 165 -8.36 9.34 -5.16
N PHE A 166 -8.63 9.41 -6.46
CA PHE A 166 -9.76 8.70 -7.07
C PHE A 166 -9.50 7.20 -7.22
N THR A 167 -8.24 6.78 -7.41
CA THR A 167 -7.87 5.36 -7.30
C THR A 167 -8.21 4.85 -5.91
N ILE A 168 -7.83 5.58 -4.86
CA ILE A 168 -8.16 5.21 -3.48
C ILE A 168 -9.67 5.12 -3.27
N PHE A 169 -10.45 6.09 -3.75
CA PHE A 169 -11.91 6.07 -3.65
C PHE A 169 -12.60 4.95 -4.42
N SER A 170 -11.96 4.44 -5.47
CA SER A 170 -12.50 3.33 -6.25
C SER A 170 -12.33 1.96 -5.59
N LEU A 171 -11.56 1.90 -4.49
CA LEU A 171 -11.33 0.66 -3.76
C LEU A 171 -12.59 0.27 -2.98
N GLY A 172 -13.02 -0.99 -3.16
CA GLY A 172 -14.24 -1.52 -2.53
C GLY A 172 -14.12 -1.78 -1.02
N ASP A 173 -12.96 -1.56 -0.41
CA ASP A 173 -12.63 -1.93 0.96
C ASP A 173 -12.16 -0.75 1.83
N LEU A 174 -12.47 0.49 1.43
CA LEU A 174 -12.15 1.70 2.19
C LEU A 174 -12.64 1.63 3.63
N SER A 175 -11.75 1.96 4.56
CA SER A 175 -12.00 1.95 5.99
C SER A 175 -12.11 3.36 6.58
N LEU A 176 -12.55 3.46 7.84
CA LEU A 176 -12.53 4.73 8.58
C LEU A 176 -11.10 5.30 8.70
N HIS A 177 -10.09 4.44 8.85
CA HIS A 177 -8.70 4.87 8.94
C HIS A 177 -8.19 5.53 7.65
N ASP A 178 -8.69 5.09 6.49
CA ASP A 178 -8.38 5.72 5.20
C ASP A 178 -9.00 7.12 5.12
N LEU A 179 -10.26 7.27 5.55
CA LEU A 179 -10.93 8.56 5.57
C LEU A 179 -10.26 9.55 6.52
N ASP A 180 -9.86 9.09 7.71
CA ASP A 180 -9.13 9.90 8.68
C ASP A 180 -7.75 10.31 8.13
N ALA A 181 -7.05 9.38 7.45
CA ALA A 181 -5.78 9.70 6.80
C ALA A 181 -5.94 10.75 5.69
N ILE A 182 -7.01 10.64 4.88
CA ILE A 182 -7.32 11.63 3.84
C ILE A 182 -7.62 12.99 4.46
N ALA A 183 -8.49 13.04 5.48
CA ALA A 183 -8.84 14.28 6.17
C ALA A 183 -7.65 14.93 6.88
N ALA A 184 -6.65 14.15 7.28
CA ALA A 184 -5.43 14.66 7.88
C ALA A 184 -4.50 15.38 6.87
N VAL A 185 -4.59 15.07 5.57
CA VAL A 185 -3.67 15.61 4.54
C VAL A 185 -4.34 16.45 3.46
N LEU A 186 -5.66 16.38 3.33
CA LEU A 186 -6.45 17.14 2.36
C LEU A 186 -7.53 17.93 3.09
N SER A 187 -7.54 19.24 2.87
CA SER A 187 -8.62 20.09 3.34
C SER A 187 -9.89 19.87 2.50
N GLN A 188 -11.02 20.33 3.02
CA GLN A 188 -12.28 20.32 2.28
C GLN A 188 -12.19 21.09 0.95
N GLU A 189 -11.42 22.18 0.92
CA GLU A 189 -11.19 22.97 -0.29
C GLU A 189 -10.34 22.18 -1.31
N ASP A 190 -9.33 21.45 -0.86
CA ASP A 190 -8.52 20.59 -1.73
C ASP A 190 -9.38 19.52 -2.41
N LEU A 191 -10.24 18.86 -1.63
CA LEU A 191 -11.17 17.86 -2.14
C LEU A 191 -12.20 18.46 -3.11
N LYS A 192 -12.66 19.69 -2.85
CA LYS A 192 -13.61 20.39 -3.72
C LYS A 192 -12.97 20.73 -5.09
N ASN A 193 -11.69 21.09 -5.08
CA ASN A 193 -10.96 21.53 -6.27
C ASN A 193 -10.32 20.36 -7.05
N THR A 194 -10.26 19.16 -6.46
CA THR A 194 -9.70 17.97 -7.12
C THR A 194 -10.76 17.26 -7.96
N MET A 195 -10.51 17.12 -9.26
CA MET A 195 -11.40 16.46 -10.23
C MET A 195 -10.58 15.64 -11.24
N CYS A 196 -11.20 14.62 -11.84
CA CYS A 196 -10.62 13.97 -13.02
C CYS A 196 -10.58 14.95 -14.20
N ARG A 197 -9.48 14.96 -14.96
CA ARG A 197 -9.31 15.86 -16.12
C ARG A 197 -10.31 15.57 -17.23
N ASN A 198 -10.73 14.32 -17.38
CA ASN A 198 -11.72 13.88 -18.36
C ASN A 198 -13.18 14.17 -17.95
N ARG A 199 -13.40 15.01 -16.92
CA ARG A 199 -14.69 15.58 -16.48
C ARG A 199 -15.82 14.54 -16.32
N THR A 200 -15.73 13.70 -15.30
CA THR A 200 -16.83 12.85 -14.81
C THR A 200 -17.92 13.62 -14.04
N GLY A 201 -17.74 14.93 -13.84
CA GLY A 201 -18.70 15.82 -13.19
C GLY A 201 -18.72 15.77 -11.66
N ARG A 202 -18.00 14.85 -11.01
CA ARG A 202 -17.88 14.75 -9.55
C ARG A 202 -16.49 15.19 -9.08
N ASN A 203 -16.44 16.02 -8.04
CA ASN A 203 -15.19 16.33 -7.35
C ASN A 203 -14.92 15.34 -6.22
N ALA A 204 -13.68 15.32 -5.74
CA ALA A 204 -13.23 14.42 -4.69
C ALA A 204 -14.03 14.60 -3.38
N LEU A 205 -14.52 15.81 -3.07
CA LEU A 205 -15.33 16.09 -1.88
C LEU A 205 -16.69 15.39 -1.94
N THR A 206 -17.35 15.40 -3.10
CA THR A 206 -18.63 14.69 -3.30
C THR A 206 -18.45 13.20 -3.05
N VAL A 207 -17.44 12.59 -3.66
CA VAL A 207 -17.15 11.16 -3.52
C VAL A 207 -16.77 10.80 -2.09
N PHE A 208 -15.89 11.59 -1.45
CA PHE A 208 -15.52 11.43 -0.04
C PHE A 208 -16.75 11.44 0.88
N SER A 209 -17.66 12.40 0.67
CA SER A 209 -18.87 12.55 1.48
C SER A 209 -19.85 11.39 1.31
N GLU A 210 -19.95 10.84 0.10
CA GLU A 210 -20.75 9.65 -0.20
C GLU A 210 -20.20 8.41 0.53
N ILE A 211 -18.89 8.18 0.43
CA ILE A 211 -18.21 7.06 1.09
C ILE A 211 -18.32 7.17 2.61
N ALA A 212 -18.03 8.35 3.17
CA ALA A 212 -18.11 8.60 4.60
C ALA A 212 -19.53 8.37 5.16
N ARG A 213 -20.56 8.75 4.40
CA ARG A 213 -21.96 8.48 4.77
C ARG A 213 -22.29 7.00 4.70
N SER A 214 -21.84 6.32 3.63
CA SER A 214 -22.03 4.88 3.46
C SER A 214 -21.43 4.10 4.63
N LEU A 215 -20.17 4.37 5.00
CA LEU A 215 -19.50 3.70 6.12
C LEU A 215 -20.20 3.94 7.46
N LYS A 216 -20.68 5.16 7.72
CA LYS A 216 -21.46 5.46 8.93
C LYS A 216 -22.79 4.70 8.98
N SER A 217 -23.49 4.59 7.84
CA SER A 217 -24.76 3.87 7.77
C SER A 217 -24.59 2.36 7.98
N HIS A 218 -23.55 1.75 7.39
CA HIS A 218 -23.24 0.33 7.57
C HIS A 218 -22.77 0.03 9.02
N GLY A 219 -21.96 0.92 9.61
CA GLY A 219 -21.57 0.81 11.02
C GLY A 219 -22.73 0.94 12.01
N SER A 220 -23.82 1.63 11.64
CA SER A 220 -25.05 1.63 12.45
C SER A 220 -25.85 0.34 12.32
N LEU A 221 -25.92 -0.25 11.12
CA LEU A 221 -26.59 -1.52 10.87
C LEU A 221 -25.93 -2.69 11.60
N GLU A 222 -24.59 -2.77 11.62
CA GLU A 222 -23.86 -3.78 12.40
C GLU A 222 -24.05 -3.64 13.92
N ARG A 223 -24.20 -2.41 14.44
CA ARG A 223 -24.54 -2.19 15.85
C ARG A 223 -25.98 -2.60 16.18
N HIS A 224 -26.90 -2.49 15.23
CA HIS A 224 -28.30 -2.90 15.40
C HIS A 224 -28.54 -4.40 15.21
N THR A 225 -27.65 -5.13 14.52
CA THR A 225 -27.77 -6.60 14.43
C THR A 225 -27.49 -7.33 15.76
N PHE A 226 -26.85 -6.69 16.74
CA PHE A 226 -26.73 -7.22 18.10
C PHE A 226 -27.93 -6.87 19.01
N PHE A 227 -28.88 -6.06 18.53
CA PHE A 227 -30.12 -5.70 19.23
C PHE A 227 -31.35 -5.91 18.34
N THR A 228 -31.55 -7.15 17.87
CA THR A 228 -32.89 -7.63 17.51
C THR A 228 -33.27 -8.80 18.40
N THR A 229 -33.61 -8.49 19.64
CA THR A 229 -34.55 -9.32 20.40
C THR A 229 -35.92 -9.14 19.77
N SER A 230 -36.42 -10.15 19.05
CA SER A 230 -37.85 -10.35 18.94
C SER A 230 -38.21 -11.63 19.68
N ALA A 231 -38.57 -11.47 20.95
CA ALA A 231 -39.32 -12.45 21.67
C ALA A 231 -40.78 -12.46 21.17
N ARG A 232 -41.35 -13.66 21.15
CA ARG A 232 -42.79 -14.01 21.12
C ARG A 232 -43.55 -13.85 19.80
N LYS A 233 -43.82 -15.01 19.21
CA LYS A 233 -45.17 -15.35 18.72
C LYS A 233 -45.52 -16.79 19.12
N ASP A 234 -45.61 -17.04 20.43
CA ASP A 234 -46.41 -18.16 20.94
C ASP A 234 -47.87 -17.74 20.80
N MET A 235 -48.45 -18.11 19.66
CA MET A 235 -49.89 -18.18 19.52
C MET A 235 -50.36 -19.50 20.12
N ASP A 236 -51.15 -19.38 21.18
CA ASP A 236 -52.33 -20.18 21.49
C ASP A 236 -52.60 -21.37 20.56
N ILE A 237 -52.41 -22.58 21.09
CA ILE A 237 -53.25 -23.74 20.72
C ILE A 237 -53.74 -24.40 22.01
N SER A 238 -54.80 -23.82 22.56
CA SER A 238 -55.81 -24.56 23.31
C SER A 238 -56.71 -25.31 22.31
N LYS A 239 -56.63 -26.64 22.32
CA LYS A 239 -57.76 -27.61 22.26
C LYS A 239 -57.29 -29.02 21.86
N LYS A 240 -57.34 -29.97 22.81
CA LYS A 240 -58.16 -31.21 22.77
C LYS A 240 -57.63 -32.25 23.77
N SER A 241 -58.31 -32.35 24.92
CA SER A 241 -59.01 -33.53 25.46
C SER A 241 -59.13 -33.40 26.97
#